data_AF-A0A930WAJ2-F1
#
_entry.id   AF-A0A930WAJ2-F1
#
_cell.length_a   1.000
_cell.length_b   1.000
_cell.length_c   1.000
_cell.angle_alpha   90.00
_cell.angle_beta   90.00
_cell.angle_gamma   90.00
#
_symmetry.space_group_name_H-M   'P 1'
#
loop_
_entity.id
_entity.type
_entity.pdbx_description
1 polymer ?
#
loop_
_entity_poly.entity_id
_entity_poly.type
_entity_poly.pdbx_seq_one_letter_code
_entity_poly.pdbx_strand_id
1 'polypeptide(L)'
;TEEGATFRSHIDGSKKFLSPEVSMEVQRALGSDIVMAFDECIPYPADHDYAKASTERTQRWLIRCRDAMAGAEGQGLFGIVQGGMYRDLRAWHAAAVTELDLPGYAIGGLSVGEPHELMEEILSYTTELLPEEKPRYLMGVGTPDYLLTGVRHGIDMFDCVFPTRVARNGMAMTWTGRLVMKNAAYAHDHTVMEDGCGCYACRNGYTRAYIRHLVRAQEIFGLRLLSLHNLYFLQEFMRRMRASILDGTFLSFYQDFMSHYHKK
;
A
#
# COMPACT_ATOMS: atom_id res chain seq x y z
N THR A 1 -0.54 10.89 23.29
CA THR A 1 -0.25 10.55 24.70
C THR A 1 -0.38 9.05 24.83
N GLU A 2 -0.22 8.46 26.02
CA GLU A 2 -0.49 7.03 26.18
C GLU A 2 -1.97 6.67 25.94
N GLU A 3 -2.90 7.59 26.24
CA GLU A 3 -4.33 7.32 26.07
C GLU A 3 -4.79 7.28 24.60
N GLY A 4 -4.08 7.97 23.71
CA GLY A 4 -4.46 8.09 22.31
C GLY A 4 -4.03 9.42 21.69
N ALA A 5 -4.72 9.80 20.62
CA ALA A 5 -4.48 11.01 19.85
C ALA A 5 -5.63 12.02 20.00
N THR A 6 -5.31 13.25 20.36
CA THR A 6 -6.24 14.38 20.28
C THR A 6 -5.87 15.22 19.06
N PHE A 7 -6.84 15.55 18.22
CA PHE A 7 -6.62 16.34 17.02
C PHE A 7 -7.81 17.25 16.72
N ARG A 8 -7.65 18.14 15.74
CA ARG A 8 -8.76 18.93 15.20
C ARG A 8 -9.22 18.33 13.88
N SER A 9 -10.51 18.16 13.74
CA SER A 9 -11.15 17.75 12.50
C SER A 9 -10.80 18.72 11.37
N HIS A 10 -10.39 18.19 10.22
CA HIS A 10 -10.11 19.00 9.02
C HIS A 10 -11.39 19.46 8.31
N ILE A 11 -12.57 18.95 8.73
CA ILE A 11 -13.87 19.30 8.16
C ILE A 11 -14.42 20.57 8.81
N ASP A 12 -14.34 20.67 10.14
CA ASP A 12 -15.03 21.71 10.93
C ASP A 12 -14.19 22.31 12.08
N GLY A 13 -12.93 21.87 12.25
CA GLY A 13 -12.04 22.34 13.31
C GLY A 13 -12.37 21.84 14.72
N SER A 14 -13.41 21.02 14.87
CA SER A 14 -13.83 20.46 16.15
C SER A 14 -12.74 19.58 16.78
N LYS A 15 -12.58 19.65 18.10
CA LYS A 15 -11.62 18.83 18.83
C LYS A 15 -12.15 17.39 18.89
N LYS A 16 -11.35 16.42 18.47
CA LYS A 16 -11.64 14.98 18.49
C LYS A 16 -10.59 14.25 19.32
N PHE A 17 -10.98 13.08 19.81
CA PHE A 17 -10.09 12.14 20.49
C PHE A 17 -10.28 10.76 19.88
N LEU A 18 -9.18 10.06 19.64
CA LEU A 18 -9.16 8.70 19.14
C LEU A 18 -8.19 7.88 20.00
N SER A 19 -8.70 6.83 20.61
CA SER A 19 -7.94 5.82 21.36
C SER A 19 -8.00 4.47 20.64
N PRO A 20 -7.18 3.48 21.05
CA PRO A 20 -7.36 2.08 20.65
C PRO A 20 -8.82 1.61 20.71
N GLU A 21 -9.50 1.83 21.83
CA GLU A 21 -10.88 1.36 22.05
C GLU A 21 -11.87 2.05 21.11
N VAL A 22 -11.77 3.37 20.97
CA VAL A 22 -12.64 4.14 20.05
C VAL A 22 -12.39 3.71 18.60
N SER A 23 -11.13 3.46 18.21
CA SER A 23 -10.79 2.95 16.88
C SER A 23 -11.43 1.58 16.63
N MET A 24 -11.34 0.66 17.60
CA MET A 24 -11.94 -0.67 17.48
C MET A 24 -13.47 -0.60 17.45
N GLU A 25 -14.09 0.24 18.29
CA GLU A 25 -15.55 0.45 18.29
C GLU A 25 -16.05 0.91 16.91
N VAL A 26 -15.38 1.89 16.31
CA VAL A 26 -15.71 2.38 14.96
C VAL A 26 -15.55 1.29 13.92
N GLN A 27 -14.44 0.54 13.94
CA GLN A 27 -14.20 -0.54 12.97
C GLN A 27 -15.19 -1.72 13.13
N ARG A 28 -15.63 -2.01 14.36
CA ARG A 28 -16.72 -2.97 14.62
C ARG A 28 -18.05 -2.51 14.04
N ALA A 29 -18.38 -1.23 14.24
CA ALA A 29 -19.61 -0.66 13.69
C ALA A 29 -19.61 -0.61 12.16
N LEU A 30 -18.45 -0.41 11.53
CA LEU A 30 -18.28 -0.47 10.07
C LEU A 30 -18.40 -1.90 9.52
N GLY A 31 -18.09 -2.91 10.33
CA GLY A 31 -18.21 -4.33 9.95
C GLY A 31 -17.23 -4.77 8.86
N SER A 32 -16.01 -4.20 8.83
CA SER A 32 -14.98 -4.61 7.87
C SER A 32 -14.38 -5.98 8.20
N ASP A 33 -14.13 -6.80 7.17
CA ASP A 33 -13.61 -8.17 7.34
C ASP A 33 -12.21 -8.22 7.97
N ILE A 34 -11.37 -7.23 7.67
CA ILE A 34 -10.05 -7.03 8.28
C ILE A 34 -10.06 -5.66 8.99
N VAL A 35 -9.66 -5.65 10.26
CA VAL A 35 -9.49 -4.42 11.05
C VAL A 35 -8.02 -4.23 11.39
N MET A 36 -7.58 -2.98 11.41
CA MET A 36 -6.19 -2.64 11.69
C MET A 36 -6.07 -2.14 13.12
N ALA A 37 -5.12 -2.68 13.89
CA ALA A 37 -4.80 -2.16 15.22
C ALA A 37 -4.44 -0.67 15.15
N PHE A 38 -4.84 0.09 16.17
CA PHE A 38 -4.46 1.49 16.30
C PHE A 38 -2.98 1.58 16.69
N ASP A 39 -2.17 2.27 15.89
CA ASP A 39 -0.73 2.38 16.06
C ASP A 39 -0.23 3.83 15.99
N GLU A 40 1.06 4.02 16.24
CA GLU A 40 1.74 5.28 15.96
C GLU A 40 2.77 5.08 14.85
N CYS A 41 2.58 5.77 13.73
CA CYS A 41 3.55 5.76 12.64
C CYS A 41 4.76 6.64 12.97
N ILE A 42 5.94 6.02 13.02
CA ILE A 42 7.21 6.71 13.23
C ILE A 42 7.58 7.47 11.94
N PRO A 43 7.87 8.79 11.99
CA PRO A 43 8.29 9.54 10.82
C PRO A 43 9.73 9.18 10.42
N TYR A 44 10.12 9.54 9.19
CA TYR A 44 11.51 9.45 8.75
C TYR A 44 12.06 10.85 8.39
N PRO A 45 13.26 11.22 8.87
CA PRO A 45 14.07 10.50 9.86
C PRO A 45 13.51 10.65 11.29
N ALA A 46 13.84 9.70 12.17
CA ALA A 46 13.60 9.78 13.61
C ALA A 46 14.80 9.21 14.37
N ASP A 47 15.11 9.78 15.54
CA ASP A 47 16.12 9.20 16.43
C ASP A 47 15.63 7.87 17.04
N HIS A 48 16.58 7.09 17.54
CA HIS A 48 16.32 5.75 18.08
C HIS A 48 15.43 5.80 19.32
N ASP A 49 15.63 6.78 20.21
CA ASP A 49 14.87 6.91 21.46
C ASP A 49 13.39 7.18 21.20
N TYR A 50 13.07 8.08 20.27
CA TYR A 50 11.70 8.32 19.81
C TYR A 50 11.11 7.08 19.16
N ALA A 51 11.84 6.46 18.23
CA ALA A 51 11.38 5.26 17.54
C ALA A 51 11.06 4.13 18.54
N LYS A 52 11.90 3.95 19.55
CA LYS A 52 11.70 2.98 20.63
C LYS A 52 10.44 3.30 21.44
N ALA A 53 10.32 4.53 21.95
CA ALA A 53 9.16 4.94 22.75
C ALA A 53 7.83 4.83 21.97
N SER A 54 7.85 5.15 20.68
CA SER A 54 6.70 5.03 19.76
C SER A 54 6.34 3.56 19.49
N THR A 55 7.34 2.71 19.27
CA THR A 55 7.14 1.26 19.05
C THR A 55 6.59 0.60 20.31
N GLU A 56 7.12 0.94 21.50
CA GLU A 56 6.62 0.42 22.78
C GLU A 56 5.17 0.86 23.05
N ARG A 57 4.80 2.10 22.69
CA ARG A 57 3.40 2.58 22.75
C ARG A 57 2.51 1.80 21.81
N THR A 58 2.96 1.56 20.58
CA THR A 58 2.22 0.75 19.60
C THR A 58 1.93 -0.65 20.12
N GLN A 59 2.89 -1.31 20.78
CA GLN A 59 2.65 -2.61 21.42
C GLN A 59 1.58 -2.54 22.52
N ARG A 60 1.64 -1.53 23.39
CA ARG A 60 0.61 -1.35 24.44
C ARG A 60 -0.76 -1.04 23.86
N TRP A 61 -0.83 -0.29 22.77
CA TRP A 61 -2.07 -0.03 22.03
C TRP A 61 -2.61 -1.27 21.31
N LEU A 62 -1.75 -2.14 20.78
CA LEU A 62 -2.16 -3.40 20.18
C LEU A 62 -2.89 -4.29 21.18
N ILE A 63 -2.37 -4.42 22.40
CA ILE A 63 -3.01 -5.19 23.47
C ILE A 63 -4.42 -4.65 23.76
N ARG A 64 -4.56 -3.32 23.87
CA ARG A 64 -5.86 -2.65 24.05
C ARG A 64 -6.80 -2.88 22.87
N CYS A 65 -6.30 -2.86 21.64
CA CYS A 65 -7.09 -3.16 20.44
C CYS A 65 -7.59 -4.61 20.45
N ARG A 66 -6.72 -5.57 20.74
CA ARG A 66 -7.08 -6.99 20.86
C ARG A 66 -8.19 -7.19 21.88
N ASP A 67 -8.06 -6.58 23.05
CA ASP A 67 -9.05 -6.71 24.13
C ASP A 67 -10.39 -6.07 23.74
N ALA A 68 -10.37 -4.92 23.08
CA ALA A 68 -11.59 -4.25 22.58
C ALA A 68 -12.27 -4.99 21.41
N MET A 69 -11.51 -5.82 20.66
CA MET A 69 -12.03 -6.69 19.60
C MET A 69 -12.43 -8.08 20.11
N ALA A 70 -12.24 -8.40 21.39
CA ALA A 70 -12.59 -9.69 21.94
C ALA A 70 -14.09 -10.00 21.73
N GLY A 71 -14.38 -11.16 21.15
CA GLY A 71 -15.75 -11.58 20.84
C GLY A 71 -16.38 -10.91 19.61
N ALA A 72 -15.63 -10.14 18.82
CA ALA A 72 -16.09 -9.71 17.50
C ALA A 72 -16.09 -10.91 16.54
N GLU A 73 -17.25 -11.23 15.97
CA GLU A 73 -17.39 -12.30 14.98
C GLU A 73 -17.19 -11.74 13.57
N GLY A 74 -16.49 -12.49 12.72
CA GLY A 74 -16.33 -12.15 11.29
C GLY A 74 -15.32 -11.05 10.97
N GLN A 75 -14.56 -10.52 11.94
CA GLN A 75 -13.55 -9.48 11.72
C GLN A 75 -12.18 -9.92 12.22
N GLY A 76 -11.18 -9.93 11.35
CA GLY A 76 -9.79 -10.29 11.68
C GLY A 76 -8.94 -9.07 12.04
N LEU A 77 -8.40 -9.02 13.27
CA LEU A 77 -7.51 -7.95 13.72
C LEU A 77 -6.07 -8.17 13.25
N PHE A 78 -5.52 -7.26 12.44
CA PHE A 78 -4.10 -7.25 12.08
C PHE A 78 -3.29 -6.38 13.04
N GLY A 79 -2.18 -6.93 13.53
CA GLY A 79 -1.16 -6.16 14.27
C GLY A 79 -0.25 -5.40 13.30
N ILE A 80 0.30 -4.25 13.71
CA ILE A 80 1.16 -3.42 12.87
C ILE A 80 2.57 -3.36 13.46
N VAL A 81 3.51 -3.99 12.77
CA VAL A 81 4.92 -3.95 13.16
C VAL A 81 5.51 -2.59 12.83
N GLN A 82 5.83 -1.85 13.88
CA GLN A 82 6.66 -0.64 13.91
C GLN A 82 8.13 -0.94 14.28
N GLY A 83 8.96 0.11 14.31
CA GLY A 83 10.39 0.03 14.62
C GLY A 83 11.25 1.04 13.84
N GLY A 84 10.64 1.80 12.93
CA GLY A 84 11.34 2.73 12.06
C GLY A 84 12.37 2.01 11.18
N MET A 85 13.54 2.59 11.03
CA MET A 85 14.67 2.05 10.26
C MET A 85 15.70 1.33 11.15
N TYR A 86 15.28 0.83 12.31
CA TYR A 86 16.14 0.19 13.30
C TYR A 86 15.82 -1.30 13.45
N ARG A 87 16.77 -2.16 13.06
CA ARG A 87 16.60 -3.63 13.05
C ARG A 87 16.32 -4.22 14.44
N ASP A 88 16.94 -3.68 15.48
CA ASP A 88 16.72 -4.12 16.86
C ASP A 88 15.27 -3.86 17.32
N LEU A 89 14.72 -2.69 16.99
CA LEU A 89 13.33 -2.35 17.29
C LEU A 89 12.34 -3.18 16.47
N ARG A 90 12.63 -3.42 15.18
CA ARG A 90 11.83 -4.30 14.32
C ARG A 90 11.79 -5.73 14.86
N ALA A 91 12.94 -6.27 15.28
CA ALA A 91 13.02 -7.61 15.87
C ALA A 91 12.23 -7.72 17.17
N TRP A 92 12.42 -6.76 18.08
CA TRP A 92 11.69 -6.74 19.34
C TRP A 92 10.17 -6.70 19.12
N HIS A 93 9.71 -5.80 18.25
CA HIS A 93 8.27 -5.61 18.06
C HIS A 93 7.64 -6.73 17.23
N ALA A 94 8.33 -7.28 16.23
CA ALA A 94 7.85 -8.46 15.50
C ALA A 94 7.63 -9.65 16.45
N ALA A 95 8.55 -9.91 17.38
CA ALA A 95 8.38 -10.93 18.41
C ALA A 95 7.16 -10.63 19.31
N ALA A 96 7.07 -9.40 19.85
CA ALA A 96 6.00 -9.02 20.77
C ALA A 96 4.59 -9.02 20.13
N VAL A 97 4.50 -8.68 18.84
CA VAL A 97 3.23 -8.66 18.08
C VAL A 97 2.79 -10.08 17.72
N THR A 98 3.75 -10.96 17.38
CA THR A 98 3.46 -12.34 16.97
C THR A 98 3.05 -13.25 18.13
N GLU A 99 3.50 -12.95 19.36
CA GLU A 99 3.03 -13.61 20.59
C GLU A 99 1.50 -13.54 20.78
N LEU A 100 0.82 -12.61 20.13
CA LEU A 100 -0.63 -12.45 20.23
C LEU A 100 -1.45 -13.34 19.27
N ASP A 101 -0.80 -14.14 18.42
CA ASP A 101 -1.42 -15.06 17.44
C ASP A 101 -2.61 -14.44 16.67
N LEU A 102 -2.35 -13.30 16.05
CA LEU A 102 -3.34 -12.57 15.27
C LEU A 102 -3.56 -13.23 13.90
N PRO A 103 -4.70 -13.00 13.22
CA PRO A 103 -4.96 -13.52 11.88
C PRO A 103 -4.02 -12.97 10.79
N GLY A 104 -3.27 -11.89 11.05
CA GLY A 104 -2.29 -11.35 10.11
C GLY A 104 -1.48 -10.19 10.67
N TYR A 105 -0.44 -9.81 9.94
CA TYR A 105 0.56 -8.84 10.39
C TYR A 105 0.88 -7.84 9.29
N ALA A 106 0.74 -6.56 9.60
CA ALA A 106 1.14 -5.49 8.72
C ALA A 106 2.53 -4.94 9.08
N ILE A 107 3.21 -4.35 8.11
CA ILE A 107 4.47 -3.64 8.27
C ILE A 107 4.19 -2.16 8.04
N GLY A 108 4.26 -1.39 9.13
CA GLY A 108 4.07 0.06 9.14
C GLY A 108 5.39 0.82 9.12
N GLY A 109 5.31 2.13 8.89
CA GLY A 109 6.47 3.04 8.97
C GLY A 109 7.52 2.84 7.88
N LEU A 110 7.12 2.27 6.74
CA LEU A 110 7.90 2.20 5.50
C LEU A 110 7.20 3.01 4.40
N SER A 111 7.96 3.41 3.38
CA SER A 111 7.55 4.34 2.32
C SER A 111 7.10 5.72 2.83
N VAL A 112 7.76 6.22 3.88
CA VAL A 112 7.45 7.50 4.54
C VAL A 112 8.46 8.62 4.25
N GLY A 113 9.49 8.34 3.45
CA GLY A 113 10.46 9.33 2.95
C GLY A 113 11.90 8.83 2.89
N GLU A 114 12.14 7.61 3.34
CA GLU A 114 13.45 6.97 3.36
C GLU A 114 13.93 6.55 1.96
N PRO A 115 15.27 6.37 1.78
CA PRO A 115 15.82 5.81 0.54
C PRO A 115 15.29 4.40 0.26
N HIS A 116 15.10 4.08 -1.02
CA HIS A 116 14.59 2.77 -1.45
C HIS A 116 15.39 1.59 -0.91
N GLU A 117 16.73 1.68 -0.95
CA GLU A 117 17.62 0.61 -0.47
C GLU A 117 17.44 0.34 1.02
N LEU A 118 17.26 1.40 1.83
CA LEU A 118 17.01 1.28 3.26
C LEU A 118 15.61 0.70 3.54
N MET A 119 14.60 1.14 2.78
CA MET A 119 13.26 0.57 2.86
C MET A 119 13.27 -0.94 2.57
N GLU A 120 13.95 -1.34 1.49
CA GLU A 120 14.07 -2.75 1.09
C GLU A 120 14.84 -3.58 2.12
N GLU A 121 15.94 -3.04 2.67
CA GLU A 121 16.71 -3.69 3.73
C GLU A 121 15.85 -3.97 4.97
N ILE A 122 15.12 -2.97 5.44
CA ILE A 122 14.26 -3.09 6.63
C ILE A 122 13.05 -3.99 6.34
N LEU A 123 12.49 -3.91 5.14
CA LEU A 123 11.41 -4.79 4.71
C LEU A 123 11.84 -6.25 4.76
N SER A 124 12.93 -6.59 4.06
CA SER A 124 13.48 -7.96 4.00
C SER A 124 13.78 -8.50 5.39
N TYR A 125 14.42 -7.70 6.24
CA TYR A 125 14.72 -8.08 7.61
C TYR A 125 13.45 -8.31 8.44
N THR A 126 12.44 -7.44 8.31
CA THR A 126 11.20 -7.55 9.07
C THR A 126 10.37 -8.75 8.63
N THR A 127 10.29 -9.04 7.33
CA THR A 127 9.51 -10.16 6.79
C THR A 127 10.05 -11.52 7.23
N GLU A 128 11.37 -11.67 7.39
CA GLU A 128 12.01 -12.89 7.91
C GLU A 128 11.62 -13.20 9.36
N LEU A 129 11.18 -12.19 10.12
CA LEU A 129 10.79 -12.33 11.52
C LEU A 129 9.30 -12.64 11.70
N LEU A 130 8.52 -12.64 10.62
CA LEU A 130 7.07 -12.86 10.67
C LEU A 130 6.68 -14.28 10.27
N PRO A 131 5.66 -14.87 10.92
CA PRO A 131 5.18 -16.22 10.61
C PRO A 131 4.84 -16.37 9.12
N GLU A 132 5.20 -17.52 8.54
CA GLU A 132 4.98 -17.82 7.13
C GLU A 132 3.52 -18.22 6.84
N GLU A 133 2.83 -18.75 7.85
CA GLU A 133 1.45 -19.23 7.77
C GLU A 133 0.40 -18.11 7.95
N LYS A 134 0.84 -16.87 8.11
CA LYS A 134 -0.03 -15.70 8.30
C LYS A 134 0.27 -14.64 7.23
N PRO A 135 -0.76 -13.94 6.71
CA PRO A 135 -0.58 -12.92 5.69
C PRO A 135 0.24 -11.74 6.20
N ARG A 136 1.11 -11.22 5.32
CA ARG A 136 1.97 -10.05 5.54
C ARG A 136 1.49 -8.88 4.68
N TYR A 137 1.14 -7.77 5.32
CA TYR A 137 0.58 -6.59 4.65
C TYR A 137 1.54 -5.40 4.67
N LEU A 138 2.04 -4.98 3.51
CA LEU A 138 2.86 -3.77 3.38
C LEU A 138 1.97 -2.56 3.08
N MET A 139 1.92 -1.63 4.02
CA MET A 139 1.00 -0.49 3.97
C MET A 139 1.57 0.67 3.14
N GLY A 140 0.74 1.29 2.30
CA GLY A 140 1.04 2.54 1.61
C GLY A 140 1.93 2.44 0.36
N VAL A 141 2.23 1.22 -0.11
CA VAL A 141 3.11 0.95 -1.25
C VAL A 141 2.31 0.55 -2.49
N GLY A 142 2.58 1.20 -3.64
CA GLY A 142 1.78 0.91 -4.84
C GLY A 142 2.38 1.25 -6.19
N THR A 143 3.67 1.55 -6.28
CA THR A 143 4.34 1.54 -7.59
C THR A 143 4.71 0.11 -7.97
N PRO A 144 4.62 -0.29 -9.26
CA PRO A 144 4.80 -1.67 -9.67
C PRO A 144 6.15 -2.29 -9.29
N ASP A 145 7.21 -1.48 -9.35
CA ASP A 145 8.55 -1.88 -8.92
C ASP A 145 8.59 -2.21 -7.42
N TYR A 146 7.94 -1.42 -6.57
CA TYR A 146 7.91 -1.70 -5.14
C TYR A 146 6.98 -2.87 -4.79
N LEU A 147 5.85 -3.02 -5.50
CA LEU A 147 4.98 -4.20 -5.35
C LEU A 147 5.76 -5.48 -5.65
N LEU A 148 6.50 -5.48 -6.75
CA LEU A 148 7.34 -6.60 -7.17
C LEU A 148 8.46 -6.89 -6.17
N THR A 149 9.15 -5.87 -5.67
CA THR A 149 10.15 -6.01 -4.58
C THR A 149 9.52 -6.56 -3.30
N GLY A 150 8.34 -6.06 -2.90
CA GLY A 150 7.65 -6.56 -1.71
C GLY A 150 7.26 -8.03 -1.82
N VAL A 151 6.72 -8.46 -2.96
CA VAL A 151 6.38 -9.87 -3.21
C VAL A 151 7.64 -10.75 -3.16
N ARG A 152 8.76 -10.27 -3.72
CA ARG A 152 10.06 -10.97 -3.65
C ARG A 152 10.52 -11.21 -2.20
N HIS A 153 10.17 -10.31 -1.28
CA HIS A 153 10.47 -10.42 0.15
C HIS A 153 9.34 -11.06 0.97
N GLY A 154 8.32 -11.62 0.31
CA GLY A 154 7.28 -12.41 0.96
C GLY A 154 6.09 -11.61 1.50
N ILE A 155 5.81 -10.43 0.93
CA ILE A 155 4.58 -9.67 1.20
C ILE A 155 3.40 -10.21 0.37
N ASP A 156 2.23 -10.30 1.00
CA ASP A 156 1.01 -10.86 0.43
C ASP A 156 -0.03 -9.79 0.07
N MET A 157 -0.05 -8.68 0.81
CA MET A 157 -1.06 -7.62 0.67
C MET A 157 -0.41 -6.25 0.53
N PHE A 158 -1.05 -5.37 -0.24
CA PHE A 158 -0.60 -4.01 -0.50
C PHE A 158 -1.79 -3.08 -0.65
N ASP A 159 -1.60 -1.80 -0.31
CA ASP A 159 -2.53 -0.73 -0.61
C ASP A 159 -1.80 0.53 -1.05
N CYS A 160 -2.40 1.31 -1.95
CA CYS A 160 -1.92 2.65 -2.25
C CYS A 160 -2.95 3.47 -3.01
N VAL A 161 -2.99 4.77 -2.73
CA VAL A 161 -3.75 5.73 -3.52
C VAL A 161 -3.10 6.07 -4.87
N PHE A 162 -1.83 5.70 -5.07
CA PHE A 162 -1.04 6.04 -6.25
C PHE A 162 -1.77 5.87 -7.59
N PRO A 163 -2.31 4.68 -7.96
CA PRO A 163 -2.93 4.46 -9.27
C PRO A 163 -4.06 5.45 -9.58
N THR A 164 -4.93 5.73 -8.62
CA THR A 164 -6.06 6.66 -8.83
C THR A 164 -5.62 8.12 -8.73
N ARG A 165 -4.65 8.45 -7.87
CA ARG A 165 -4.09 9.81 -7.74
C ARG A 165 -3.38 10.24 -9.02
N VAL A 166 -2.53 9.39 -9.59
CA VAL A 166 -1.81 9.73 -10.83
C VAL A 166 -2.73 9.72 -12.06
N ALA A 167 -3.75 8.85 -12.08
CA ALA A 167 -4.80 8.91 -13.10
C ALA A 167 -5.50 10.27 -13.12
N ARG A 168 -5.91 10.80 -11.96
CA ARG A 168 -6.51 12.14 -11.85
C ARG A 168 -5.56 13.27 -12.27
N ASN A 169 -4.25 13.02 -12.26
CA ASN A 169 -3.25 13.95 -12.77
C ASN A 169 -2.91 13.76 -14.27
N GLY A 170 -3.54 12.79 -14.95
CA GLY A 170 -3.37 12.53 -16.37
C GLY A 170 -2.31 11.49 -16.71
N MET A 171 -1.99 10.57 -15.80
CA MET A 171 -0.98 9.52 -16.01
C MET A 171 -1.62 8.13 -16.07
N ALA A 172 -1.30 7.38 -17.14
CA ALA A 172 -1.59 5.96 -17.26
C ALA A 172 -0.37 5.11 -16.86
N MET A 173 -0.61 3.99 -16.18
CA MET A 173 0.38 2.97 -15.84
C MET A 173 0.39 1.89 -16.92
N THR A 174 1.57 1.40 -17.30
CA THR A 174 1.78 0.41 -18.38
C THR A 174 2.92 -0.54 -18.00
N TRP A 175 3.07 -1.66 -18.73
CA TRP A 175 4.12 -2.65 -18.49
C TRP A 175 5.54 -2.12 -18.71
N THR A 176 5.69 -1.09 -19.54
CA THR A 176 7.00 -0.50 -19.88
C THR A 176 7.25 0.84 -19.17
N GLY A 177 6.37 1.24 -18.25
CA GLY A 177 6.49 2.51 -17.52
C GLY A 177 5.19 3.31 -17.49
N ARG A 178 5.31 4.62 -17.67
CA ARG A 178 4.18 5.55 -17.53
C ARG A 178 3.92 6.37 -18.78
N LEU A 179 2.65 6.63 -19.05
CA LEU A 179 2.23 7.54 -20.10
C LEU A 179 1.61 8.80 -19.48
N VAL A 180 2.26 9.95 -19.65
CA VAL A 180 1.69 11.24 -19.24
C VAL A 180 0.82 11.78 -20.37
N MET A 181 -0.49 11.54 -20.31
CA MET A 181 -1.46 11.87 -21.38
C MET A 181 -1.45 13.33 -21.79
N LYS A 182 -1.01 14.24 -20.92
CA LYS A 182 -0.88 15.67 -21.23
C LYS A 182 0.20 15.95 -22.29
N ASN A 183 1.16 15.04 -22.52
CA ASN A 183 2.28 15.25 -23.44
C ASN A 183 1.80 15.52 -24.88
N ALA A 184 2.55 16.34 -25.62
CA ALA A 184 2.20 16.71 -26.99
C ALA A 184 2.28 15.52 -27.97
N ALA A 185 3.17 14.56 -27.70
CA ALA A 185 3.34 13.35 -28.52
C ALA A 185 2.04 12.56 -28.71
N TYR A 186 1.11 12.62 -27.75
CA TYR A 186 -0.15 11.88 -27.82
C TYR A 186 -1.28 12.66 -28.53
N ALA A 187 -1.04 13.85 -29.08
CA ALA A 187 -2.09 14.68 -29.70
C ALA A 187 -2.77 14.03 -30.91
N HIS A 188 -2.02 13.22 -31.67
CA HIS A 188 -2.47 12.51 -32.86
C HIS A 188 -2.20 11.00 -32.76
N ASP A 189 -2.00 10.50 -31.54
CA ASP A 189 -1.79 9.09 -31.30
C ASP A 189 -3.16 8.38 -31.23
N HIS A 190 -3.51 7.71 -32.34
CA HIS A 190 -4.76 6.97 -32.50
C HIS A 190 -4.69 5.53 -31.97
N THR A 191 -3.61 5.16 -31.27
CA THR A 191 -3.52 3.88 -30.55
C THR A 191 -4.19 3.99 -29.18
N VAL A 192 -4.52 2.85 -28.57
CA VAL A 192 -5.01 2.78 -27.18
C VAL A 192 -3.86 3.00 -26.19
N MET A 193 -4.16 3.15 -24.89
CA MET A 193 -3.10 3.34 -23.89
C MET A 193 -2.08 2.20 -23.90
N GLU A 194 -2.55 0.96 -24.01
CA GLU A 194 -1.69 -0.21 -24.03
C GLU A 194 -2.33 -1.32 -24.86
N ASP A 195 -1.61 -1.84 -25.84
CA ASP A 195 -2.08 -2.91 -26.70
C ASP A 195 -2.28 -4.20 -25.90
N GLY A 196 -3.38 -4.90 -26.18
CA GLY A 196 -3.76 -6.11 -25.43
C GLY A 196 -4.31 -5.87 -24.02
N CYS A 197 -4.41 -4.61 -23.55
CA CYS A 197 -5.01 -4.31 -22.26
C CYS A 197 -6.53 -4.54 -22.28
N GLY A 198 -7.02 -5.38 -21.37
CA GLY A 198 -8.44 -5.73 -21.25
C GLY A 198 -9.29 -4.73 -20.46
N CYS A 199 -8.77 -3.56 -20.11
CA CYS A 199 -9.53 -2.56 -19.36
C CYS A 199 -10.66 -1.95 -20.21
N TYR A 200 -11.64 -1.30 -19.56
CA TYR A 200 -12.75 -0.65 -20.26
C TYR A 200 -12.27 0.37 -21.30
N ALA A 201 -11.25 1.17 -20.98
CA ALA A 201 -10.77 2.20 -21.89
C ALA A 201 -10.14 1.61 -23.16
N CYS A 202 -9.23 0.65 -23.01
CA CYS A 202 -8.54 0.04 -24.14
C CYS A 202 -9.46 -0.84 -24.99
N ARG A 203 -10.35 -1.65 -24.38
CA ARG A 203 -11.29 -2.50 -25.13
C ARG A 203 -12.30 -1.74 -25.98
N ASN A 204 -12.68 -0.53 -25.56
CA ASN A 204 -13.61 0.31 -26.31
C ASN A 204 -12.89 1.23 -27.31
N GLY A 205 -11.58 1.05 -27.54
CA GLY A 205 -10.83 1.80 -28.55
C GLY A 205 -10.63 3.28 -28.21
N TYR A 206 -10.74 3.68 -26.94
CA TYR A 206 -10.45 5.06 -26.55
C TYR A 206 -8.97 5.34 -26.76
N THR A 207 -8.69 6.19 -27.74
CA THR A 207 -7.31 6.47 -28.16
C THR A 207 -6.60 7.39 -27.17
N ARG A 208 -5.27 7.33 -27.17
CA ARG A 208 -4.43 8.26 -26.42
C ARG A 208 -4.72 9.71 -26.78
N ALA A 209 -4.98 10.01 -28.06
CA ALA A 209 -5.41 11.33 -28.52
C ALA A 209 -6.73 11.79 -27.90
N TYR A 210 -7.73 10.92 -27.87
CA TYR A 210 -9.02 11.24 -27.26
C TYR A 210 -8.91 11.42 -25.74
N ILE A 211 -8.22 10.51 -25.05
CA ILE A 211 -8.00 10.61 -23.60
C ILE A 211 -7.22 11.89 -23.27
N ARG A 212 -6.18 12.22 -24.04
CA ARG A 212 -5.46 13.48 -23.92
C ARG A 212 -6.38 14.68 -24.07
N HIS A 213 -7.23 14.68 -25.10
CA HIS A 213 -8.21 15.75 -25.30
C HIS A 213 -9.07 15.94 -24.06
N LEU A 214 -9.66 14.86 -23.52
CA LEU A 214 -10.47 14.91 -22.30
C LEU A 214 -9.68 15.45 -21.10
N VAL A 215 -8.45 14.97 -20.88
CA VAL A 215 -7.59 15.43 -19.78
C VAL A 215 -7.25 16.92 -19.91
N ARG A 216 -7.00 17.40 -21.14
CA ARG A 216 -6.72 18.81 -21.42
C ARG A 216 -7.96 19.70 -21.29
N ALA A 217 -9.12 19.18 -21.67
CA ALA A 217 -10.42 19.83 -21.52
C ALA A 217 -10.97 19.77 -20.08
N GLN A 218 -10.26 19.10 -19.16
CA GLN A 218 -10.67 18.89 -17.77
C GLN A 218 -11.98 18.10 -17.62
N GLU A 219 -12.27 17.24 -18.59
CA GLU A 219 -13.43 16.36 -18.58
C GLU A 219 -13.22 15.20 -17.60
N ILE A 220 -14.13 15.06 -16.62
CA ILE A 220 -14.08 14.00 -15.59
C ILE A 220 -14.01 12.61 -16.22
N PHE A 221 -14.61 12.43 -17.39
CA PHE A 221 -14.59 11.16 -18.10
C PHE A 221 -13.17 10.69 -18.43
N GLY A 222 -12.26 11.60 -18.81
CA GLY A 222 -10.86 11.25 -19.05
C GLY A 222 -10.17 10.71 -17.79
N LEU A 223 -10.46 11.31 -16.63
CA LEU A 223 -9.92 10.87 -15.34
C LEU A 223 -10.50 9.51 -14.92
N ARG A 224 -11.77 9.24 -15.23
CA ARG A 224 -12.42 7.93 -14.99
C ARG A 224 -11.78 6.84 -15.86
N LEU A 225 -11.56 7.10 -17.15
CA LEU A 225 -10.90 6.15 -18.06
C LEU A 225 -9.49 5.79 -17.57
N LEU A 226 -8.70 6.79 -17.17
CA LEU A 226 -7.36 6.56 -16.62
C LEU A 226 -7.38 5.80 -15.29
N SER A 227 -8.34 6.10 -14.41
CA SER A 227 -8.45 5.41 -13.12
C SER A 227 -8.81 3.93 -13.31
N LEU A 228 -9.76 3.64 -14.21
CA LEU A 228 -10.13 2.26 -14.56
C LEU A 228 -8.96 1.51 -15.20
N HIS A 229 -8.20 2.16 -16.07
CA HIS A 229 -7.01 1.58 -16.68
C HIS A 229 -5.93 1.24 -15.63
N ASN A 230 -5.58 2.19 -14.76
CA ASN A 230 -4.51 1.98 -13.76
C ASN A 230 -4.89 0.90 -12.73
N LEU A 231 -6.16 0.85 -12.31
CA LEU A 231 -6.65 -0.20 -11.42
C LEU A 231 -6.63 -1.57 -12.11
N TYR A 232 -7.08 -1.64 -13.37
CA TYR A 232 -7.00 -2.87 -14.16
C TYR A 232 -5.55 -3.35 -14.31
N PHE A 233 -4.64 -2.44 -14.64
CA PHE A 233 -3.21 -2.74 -14.77
C PHE A 233 -2.66 -3.37 -13.48
N LEU A 234 -2.92 -2.78 -12.31
CA LEU A 234 -2.42 -3.34 -11.05
C LEU A 234 -3.02 -4.70 -10.70
N GLN A 235 -4.32 -4.90 -10.94
CA GLN A 235 -4.96 -6.20 -10.72
C GLN A 235 -4.36 -7.29 -11.63
N GLU A 236 -4.15 -6.95 -12.91
CA GLU A 236 -3.48 -7.84 -13.85
C GLU A 236 -2.02 -8.08 -13.47
N PHE A 237 -1.31 -7.05 -12.98
CA PHE A 237 0.06 -7.15 -12.49
C PHE A 237 0.18 -8.16 -11.35
N MET A 238 -0.67 -8.02 -10.31
CA MET A 238 -0.73 -8.98 -9.20
C MET A 238 -1.11 -10.39 -9.67
N ARG A 239 -2.06 -10.50 -10.62
CA ARG A 239 -2.47 -11.81 -11.18
C ARG A 239 -1.33 -12.51 -11.90
N ARG A 240 -0.54 -11.80 -12.70
CA ARG A 240 0.62 -12.36 -13.41
C ARG A 240 1.77 -12.70 -12.47
N MET A 241 2.03 -11.87 -11.45
CA MET A 241 3.00 -12.21 -10.40
C MET A 241 2.61 -13.49 -9.65
N ARG A 242 1.32 -13.61 -9.27
CA ARG A 242 0.83 -14.84 -8.64
C ARG A 242 1.01 -16.06 -9.54
N ALA A 243 0.68 -15.94 -10.84
CA ALA A 243 0.88 -17.03 -11.79
C ALA A 243 2.35 -17.42 -11.91
N SER A 244 3.28 -16.46 -12.02
CA SER A 244 4.71 -16.76 -12.13
C SER A 244 5.30 -17.40 -10.87
N ILE A 245 4.78 -17.10 -9.68
CA ILE A 245 5.13 -17.82 -8.45
C ILE A 245 4.68 -19.28 -8.54
N LEU A 246 3.42 -19.52 -8.90
CA LEU A 246 2.87 -20.88 -9.01
C LEU A 246 3.56 -21.72 -10.08
N ASP A 247 4.00 -21.09 -11.17
CA ASP A 247 4.70 -21.73 -12.27
C ASP A 247 6.22 -21.86 -12.01
N GLY A 248 6.73 -21.38 -10.86
CA GLY A 248 8.16 -21.40 -10.54
C GLY A 248 9.03 -20.47 -11.40
N THR A 249 8.43 -19.49 -12.07
CA THR A 249 9.10 -18.55 -13.00
C THR A 249 9.20 -17.12 -12.48
N PHE A 250 8.84 -16.87 -11.22
CA PHE A 250 8.81 -15.53 -10.62
C PHE A 250 10.13 -14.77 -10.77
N LEU A 251 11.29 -15.41 -10.61
CA LEU A 251 12.58 -14.71 -10.75
C LEU A 251 12.81 -14.21 -12.19
N SER A 252 12.40 -14.98 -13.19
CA SER A 252 12.46 -14.54 -14.59
C SER A 252 11.50 -13.38 -14.83
N PHE A 253 10.27 -13.47 -14.31
CA PHE A 253 9.29 -12.39 -14.37
C PHE A 253 9.83 -11.10 -13.72
N TYR A 254 10.49 -11.24 -12.57
CA TYR A 254 11.10 -10.13 -11.84
C TYR A 254 12.18 -9.43 -12.68
N GLN A 255 13.12 -10.21 -13.23
CA GLN A 255 14.23 -9.68 -14.03
C GLN A 255 13.73 -9.03 -15.32
N ASP A 256 12.78 -9.68 -16.01
CA ASP A 256 12.18 -9.16 -17.23
C ASP A 256 11.47 -7.82 -16.97
N PHE A 257 10.61 -7.76 -15.96
CA PHE A 257 9.91 -6.53 -15.61
C PHE A 257 10.89 -5.41 -15.25
N MET A 258 11.86 -5.67 -14.36
CA MET A 258 12.80 -4.65 -13.90
C MET A 258 13.72 -4.14 -15.00
N SER A 259 14.02 -4.95 -16.02
CA SER A 259 14.85 -4.53 -17.17
C SER A 259 14.09 -3.66 -18.19
N HIS A 260 12.77 -3.87 -18.33
CA HIS A 260 11.95 -3.15 -19.31
C HIS A 260 11.12 -2.00 -18.72
N TYR A 261 10.93 -1.95 -17.40
CA TYR A 261 10.09 -0.94 -16.76
C TYR A 261 10.83 0.40 -16.61
N HIS A 262 10.44 1.39 -17.43
CA HIS A 262 11.02 2.72 -17.37
C HIS A 262 10.35 3.56 -16.27
N LYS A 263 11.12 3.89 -15.23
CA LYS A 263 10.65 4.75 -14.12
C LYS A 263 10.44 6.23 -14.51
N LYS A 264 10.96 6.66 -15.67
CA LYS A 264 10.95 8.07 -16.14
C LYS A 264 9.91 8.33 -17.21
#